data_AF-A0A1B7NMI4-F1
#
_entry.id   AF-A0A1B7NMI4-F1
#
_cell.length_a   1.000
_cell.length_b   1.000
_cell.length_c   1.000
_cell.angle_alpha   90.00
_cell.angle_beta   90.00
_cell.angle_gamma   90.00
#
_symmetry.space_group_name_H-M   'P 1'
#
loop_
_entity.id
_entity.type
_entity.pdbx_description
1 polymer ?
#
loop_
_entity_poly.entity_id
_entity_poly.type
_entity_poly.pdbx_seq_one_letter_code
_entity_poly.pdbx_strand_id
1 'polypeptide(L)'
;MPRRSRSEHKQEREGDVEKKENGLLLPRKVAAVGVHLRRNVSSYGIGLNVTEEPMWFFRQIAACGLEGRGTTSLVGCGVNFDNDGDVMKQVAERFIGAFVKRVNEVGTAKAVDCCCETGGGVGIEEVYSIEERDVLGDARE
;
A
#
# COMPACT_ATOMS: atom_id res chain seq x y z
N MET A 1 -49.29 33.94 -9.32
CA MET A 1 -48.10 34.42 -10.06
C MET A 1 -46.91 34.42 -9.11
N PRO A 2 -45.69 34.02 -9.51
CA PRO A 2 -45.24 32.68 -9.89
C PRO A 2 -44.27 32.06 -8.85
N ARG A 3 -43.98 30.77 -9.06
CA ARG A 3 -43.06 29.90 -8.30
C ARG A 3 -41.62 30.43 -8.29
N ARG A 4 -40.89 30.22 -7.20
CA ARG A 4 -39.42 30.05 -7.23
C ARG A 4 -39.03 28.82 -6.41
N SER A 5 -38.77 27.74 -7.13
CA SER A 5 -37.89 26.65 -6.73
C SER A 5 -36.49 27.22 -6.41
N ARG A 6 -35.96 26.90 -5.24
CA ARG A 6 -34.53 27.04 -4.91
C ARG A 6 -34.11 25.68 -4.35
N SER A 7 -33.75 24.79 -5.26
CA SER A 7 -32.37 24.49 -5.64
C SER A 7 -31.74 23.56 -4.60
N GLU A 8 -31.77 22.28 -4.97
CA GLU A 8 -31.01 21.17 -4.42
C GLU A 8 -29.63 21.64 -3.96
N HIS A 9 -29.34 21.46 -2.67
CA HIS A 9 -27.97 21.51 -2.17
C HIS A 9 -27.23 20.30 -2.73
N LYS A 10 -26.72 20.47 -3.94
CA LYS A 10 -25.70 19.64 -4.54
C LYS A 10 -24.48 19.73 -3.61
N GLN A 11 -24.32 18.74 -2.74
CA GLN A 11 -23.07 18.51 -2.03
C GLN A 11 -21.99 18.31 -3.09
N GLU A 12 -21.19 19.35 -3.29
CA GLU A 12 -20.05 19.32 -4.16
C GLU A 12 -19.06 18.33 -3.54
N ARG A 13 -18.75 17.27 -4.31
CA ARG A 13 -17.72 16.30 -3.97
C ARG A 13 -16.41 17.07 -3.86
N GLU A 14 -15.91 17.25 -2.65
CA GLU A 14 -14.56 17.77 -2.37
C GLU A 14 -13.54 16.76 -2.93
N GLY A 15 -13.22 16.93 -4.21
CA GLY A 15 -12.13 16.21 -4.87
C GLY A 15 -10.79 16.70 -4.33
N ASP A 16 -9.86 15.76 -4.16
CA ASP A 16 -8.47 16.05 -3.83
C ASP A 16 -7.90 17.08 -4.82
N VAL A 17 -7.64 18.29 -4.35
CA VAL A 17 -7.09 19.37 -5.16
C VAL A 17 -5.73 18.95 -5.71
N GLU A 18 -5.63 18.80 -7.04
CA GLU A 18 -4.38 18.52 -7.74
C GLU A 18 -3.37 19.65 -7.49
N LYS A 19 -2.49 19.44 -6.52
CA LYS A 19 -1.47 20.40 -6.14
C LYS A 19 -0.33 20.33 -7.16
N LYS A 20 -0.14 21.41 -7.91
CA LYS A 20 0.93 21.57 -8.91
C LYS A 20 2.08 22.36 -8.32
N GLU A 21 3.30 21.87 -8.49
CA GLU A 21 4.54 22.61 -8.22
C GLU A 21 5.29 22.73 -9.55
N ASN A 22 5.64 23.95 -9.96
CA ASN A 22 6.31 24.24 -11.24
C ASN A 22 5.63 23.65 -12.50
N GLY A 23 4.30 23.45 -12.45
CA GLY A 23 3.52 22.88 -13.56
C GLY A 23 3.51 21.36 -13.64
N LEU A 24 4.24 20.66 -12.75
CA LEU A 24 4.21 19.20 -12.61
C LEU A 24 3.27 18.77 -11.48
N LEU A 25 2.57 17.67 -11.70
CA LEU A 25 1.77 16.99 -10.68
C LEU A 25 2.70 16.46 -9.59
N LEU A 26 2.42 16.81 -8.34
CA LEU A 26 3.17 16.28 -7.21
C LEU A 26 2.95 14.77 -7.08
N PRO A 27 3.99 13.97 -6.78
CA PRO A 27 3.85 12.54 -6.59
C PRO A 27 2.95 12.23 -5.40
N ARG A 28 2.02 11.30 -5.59
CA ARG A 28 1.08 10.83 -4.56
C ARG A 28 1.56 9.51 -3.96
N LYS A 29 1.32 9.34 -2.66
CA LYS A 29 1.75 8.14 -1.92
C LYS A 29 0.71 7.01 -2.08
N VAL A 30 1.11 5.86 -2.64
CA VAL A 30 0.22 4.68 -2.77
C VAL A 30 0.43 3.63 -1.66
N ALA A 31 1.60 3.64 -1.02
CA ALA A 31 1.95 2.68 0.01
C ALA A 31 2.82 3.31 1.11
N ALA A 32 2.74 2.76 2.32
CA ALA A 32 3.64 3.03 3.42
C ALA A 32 4.45 1.79 3.74
N VAL A 33 5.74 1.98 4.05
CA VAL A 33 6.62 0.90 4.50
C VAL A 33 7.20 1.34 5.84
N GLY A 34 7.07 0.49 6.84
CA GLY A 34 7.72 0.64 8.13
C GLY A 34 8.14 -0.74 8.56
N VAL A 35 9.44 -0.96 8.73
CA VAL A 35 9.98 -2.24 9.15
C VAL A 35 10.86 -2.03 10.37
N HIS A 36 10.82 -3.00 11.28
CA HIS A 36 11.70 -3.03 12.44
C HIS A 36 12.35 -4.40 12.53
N LEU A 37 13.63 -4.44 12.91
CA LEU A 37 14.39 -5.68 13.02
C LEU A 37 14.89 -5.84 14.45
N ARG A 38 14.58 -6.99 15.05
CA ARG A 38 15.08 -7.37 16.37
C ARG A 38 15.36 -8.87 16.40
N ARG A 39 16.57 -9.26 16.80
CA ARG A 39 16.97 -10.68 16.92
C ARG A 39 16.70 -11.47 15.63
N ASN A 40 17.04 -10.90 14.48
CA ASN A 40 16.83 -11.49 13.15
C ASN A 40 15.35 -11.71 12.76
N VAL A 41 14.41 -11.10 13.48
CA VAL A 41 12.99 -11.12 13.16
C VAL A 41 12.57 -9.71 12.71
N SER A 42 11.92 -9.63 11.56
CA SER A 42 11.29 -8.39 11.09
C SER A 42 9.89 -8.25 11.69
N SER A 43 9.47 -7.02 11.93
CA SER A 43 8.15 -6.66 12.44
C SER A 43 7.59 -5.47 11.66
N TYR A 44 6.27 -5.26 11.77
CA TYR A 44 5.47 -4.34 10.95
C TYR A 44 5.34 -4.81 9.50
N GLY A 45 5.73 -4.00 8.51
CA GLY A 45 5.67 -4.39 7.10
C GLY A 45 5.25 -3.25 6.19
N ILE A 46 4.31 -3.57 5.30
CA ILE A 46 3.90 -2.72 4.19
C ILE A 46 2.39 -2.52 4.24
N GLY A 47 1.95 -1.26 4.20
CA GLY A 47 0.55 -0.90 3.98
C GLY A 47 0.38 -0.40 2.54
N LEU A 48 -0.30 -1.17 1.70
CA LEU A 48 -0.60 -0.83 0.31
C LEU A 48 -2.07 -0.41 0.19
N ASN A 49 -2.32 0.79 -0.32
CA ASN A 49 -3.68 1.28 -0.53
C ASN A 49 -4.25 0.67 -1.82
N VAL A 50 -5.15 -0.30 -1.68
CA VAL A 50 -5.76 -0.98 -2.82
C VAL A 50 -7.00 -0.24 -3.31
N THR A 51 -7.96 0.00 -2.41
CA THR A 51 -9.25 0.64 -2.69
C THR A 51 -9.23 2.12 -2.29
N GLU A 52 -10.28 2.86 -2.68
CA GLU A 52 -10.47 4.26 -2.29
C GLU A 52 -10.98 4.45 -0.85
N GLU A 53 -11.45 3.39 -0.19
CA GLU A 53 -11.97 3.43 1.19
C GLU A 53 -11.01 4.13 2.17
N PRO A 54 -9.70 3.81 2.24
CA PRO A 54 -8.79 4.45 3.18
C PRO A 54 -8.54 5.93 2.93
N MET A 55 -8.88 6.47 1.75
CA MET A 55 -8.57 7.86 1.40
C MET A 55 -9.29 8.87 2.30
N TRP A 56 -10.49 8.53 2.79
CA TRP A 56 -11.19 9.38 3.77
C TRP A 56 -10.39 9.57 5.06
N PHE A 57 -9.83 8.49 5.62
CA PHE A 57 -9.05 8.57 6.86
C PHE A 57 -7.79 9.40 6.66
N PHE A 58 -7.13 9.31 5.51
CA PHE A 58 -5.92 10.09 5.22
C PHE A 58 -6.17 11.60 5.11
N ARG A 59 -7.41 12.04 4.84
CA ARG A 59 -7.77 13.49 4.88
C ARG A 59 -7.82 14.03 6.30
N GLN A 60 -8.03 13.16 7.30
CA GLN A 60 -8.19 13.55 8.70
C GLN A 60 -6.86 13.56 9.47
N ILE A 61 -5.78 13.02 8.89
CA ILE A 61 -4.48 12.91 9.54
C ILE A 61 -3.39 13.58 8.71
N ALA A 62 -2.42 14.21 9.37
CA ALA A 62 -1.17 14.62 8.74
C ALA A 62 -0.26 13.39 8.58
N ALA A 63 -0.53 12.57 7.56
CA ALA A 63 0.21 11.33 7.35
C ALA A 63 1.69 11.58 6.97
N CYS A 64 2.60 10.94 7.73
CA CYS A 64 4.00 10.73 7.37
C CYS A 64 4.88 11.98 7.15
N GLY A 65 4.53 13.15 7.71
CA GLY A 65 5.33 14.37 7.56
C GLY A 65 5.44 14.87 6.11
N LEU A 66 4.56 14.39 5.21
CA LEU A 66 4.52 14.75 3.80
C LEU A 66 3.69 16.02 3.62
N GLU A 67 4.21 17.15 4.09
CA GLU A 67 3.54 18.43 3.88
C GLU A 67 3.38 18.70 2.38
N GLY A 68 2.13 18.80 1.94
CA GLY A 68 1.79 19.15 0.55
C GLY A 68 1.74 17.99 -0.45
N ARG A 69 1.94 16.72 -0.05
CA ARG A 69 1.75 15.55 -0.94
C ARG A 69 0.56 14.71 -0.50
N GLY A 70 -0.33 14.42 -1.45
CA GLY A 70 -1.53 13.61 -1.18
C GLY A 70 -1.24 12.10 -1.18
N THR A 71 -2.14 11.34 -0.58
CA THR A 71 -2.18 9.88 -0.68
C THR A 71 -3.04 9.46 -1.88
N THR A 72 -2.84 8.26 -2.39
CA THR A 72 -3.65 7.62 -3.45
C THR A 72 -3.78 6.12 -3.18
N SER A 73 -4.56 5.44 -4.01
CA SER A 73 -4.76 4.00 -4.01
C SER A 73 -4.48 3.41 -5.41
N LEU A 74 -4.45 2.08 -5.54
CA LEU A 74 -4.36 1.43 -6.85
C LEU A 74 -5.56 1.83 -7.74
N VAL A 75 -6.78 1.85 -7.18
CA VAL A 75 -7.97 2.35 -7.89
C VAL A 75 -7.78 3.82 -8.30
N GLY A 76 -7.23 4.65 -7.42
CA GLY A 76 -6.94 6.07 -7.68
C GLY A 76 -5.87 6.30 -8.74
N CYS A 77 -5.02 5.30 -8.98
CA CYS A 77 -4.07 5.24 -10.09
C CYS A 77 -4.67 4.68 -11.40
N GLY A 78 -5.95 4.31 -11.41
CA GLY A 78 -6.65 3.76 -12.58
C GLY A 78 -6.57 2.24 -12.72
N VAL A 79 -6.13 1.52 -11.67
CA VAL A 79 -6.20 0.05 -11.67
C VAL A 79 -7.65 -0.37 -11.45
N ASN A 80 -8.22 -1.07 -12.43
CA ASN A 80 -9.54 -1.67 -12.31
C ASN A 80 -9.40 -3.09 -11.79
N PHE A 81 -10.22 -3.42 -10.79
CA PHE A 81 -10.36 -4.77 -10.29
C PHE A 81 -11.69 -5.33 -10.77
N ASP A 82 -11.68 -6.57 -11.25
CA ASP A 82 -12.91 -7.28 -11.59
C ASP A 82 -13.71 -7.55 -10.32
N ASN A 83 -15.04 -7.57 -10.41
CA ASN A 83 -15.92 -7.87 -9.27
C ASN A 83 -15.91 -9.37 -8.89
N ASP A 84 -15.16 -10.19 -9.62
CA ASP A 84 -15.11 -11.64 -9.47
C ASP A 84 -14.05 -12.03 -8.43
N GLY A 85 -14.41 -11.90 -7.15
CA GLY A 85 -13.69 -12.52 -6.04
C GLY A 85 -13.02 -11.57 -5.04
N ASP A 86 -12.16 -12.14 -4.21
CA ASP A 86 -11.44 -11.40 -3.16
C ASP A 86 -10.25 -10.63 -3.75
N VAL A 87 -10.48 -9.35 -4.03
CA VAL A 87 -9.48 -8.42 -4.57
C VAL A 87 -8.25 -8.33 -3.68
N MET A 88 -8.42 -8.36 -2.35
CA MET A 88 -7.30 -8.22 -1.42
C MET A 88 -6.37 -9.42 -1.50
N LYS A 89 -6.94 -10.63 -1.52
CA LYS A 89 -6.17 -11.86 -1.71
C LYS A 89 -5.40 -11.83 -3.04
N GLN A 90 -6.05 -11.45 -4.13
CA GLN A 90 -5.40 -11.38 -5.44
C GLN A 90 -4.24 -10.39 -5.48
N VAL A 91 -4.42 -9.20 -4.88
CA VAL A 91 -3.35 -8.20 -4.80
C VAL A 91 -2.21 -8.68 -3.92
N ALA A 92 -2.50 -9.32 -2.78
CA ALA A 92 -1.51 -9.86 -1.88
C ALA A 92 -0.65 -10.95 -2.55
N GLU A 93 -1.29 -11.93 -3.21
CA GLU A 93 -0.59 -13.00 -3.92
C GLU A 93 0.32 -12.46 -5.02
N ARG A 94 -0.17 -11.51 -5.83
CA ARG A 94 0.63 -10.86 -6.88
C ARG A 94 1.80 -10.05 -6.30
N PHE A 95 1.56 -9.31 -5.22
CA PHE A 95 2.58 -8.52 -4.56
C PHE A 95 3.70 -9.41 -4.01
N ILE A 96 3.33 -10.45 -3.26
CA ILE A 96 4.29 -11.39 -2.66
C ILE A 96 5.07 -12.13 -3.75
N GLY A 97 4.40 -12.60 -4.81
CA GLY A 97 5.07 -13.25 -5.93
C GLY A 97 6.10 -12.34 -6.61
N ALA A 98 5.75 -11.08 -6.86
CA ALA A 98 6.67 -10.09 -7.41
C ALA A 98 7.82 -9.77 -6.44
N PHE A 99 7.53 -9.66 -5.14
CA PHE A 99 8.51 -9.37 -4.11
C PHE A 99 9.55 -10.49 -3.99
N VAL A 100 9.10 -11.74 -3.85
CA VAL A 100 9.99 -12.92 -3.78
C VAL A 100 10.83 -13.06 -5.03
N LYS A 101 10.20 -12.95 -6.21
CA LYS A 101 10.93 -12.98 -7.48
C LYS A 101 12.02 -11.92 -7.51
N ARG A 102 11.67 -10.67 -7.17
CA ARG A 102 12.63 -9.56 -7.16
C ARG A 102 13.74 -9.76 -6.13
N VAL A 103 13.42 -10.21 -4.92
CA VAL A 103 14.42 -10.48 -3.87
C VAL A 103 15.36 -11.59 -4.30
N ASN A 104 14.86 -12.67 -4.92
CA ASN A 104 15.70 -13.78 -5.36
C ASN A 104 16.56 -13.39 -6.58
N GLU A 105 16.06 -12.53 -7.47
CA GLU A 105 16.83 -11.94 -8.57
C GLU A 105 17.92 -10.98 -8.09
N VAL A 106 17.67 -10.23 -7.01
CA VAL A 106 18.59 -9.19 -6.47
C VAL A 106 19.56 -9.76 -5.43
N GLY A 107 19.11 -10.71 -4.64
CA GLY A 107 19.78 -11.36 -3.51
C GLY A 107 20.86 -12.37 -3.92
N THR A 108 21.05 -12.60 -5.21
CA THR A 108 22.24 -13.26 -5.74
C THR A 108 23.45 -12.30 -5.69
N ALA A 109 24.11 -12.23 -4.54
CA ALA A 109 25.44 -11.64 -4.27
C ALA A 109 25.69 -10.15 -4.61
N LYS A 110 24.88 -9.49 -5.45
CA LYS A 110 25.18 -8.15 -5.98
C LYS A 110 24.63 -6.99 -5.17
N ALA A 111 23.64 -7.21 -4.32
CA ALA A 111 22.90 -6.12 -3.67
C ALA A 111 23.29 -5.88 -2.21
N VAL A 112 23.96 -6.83 -1.56
CA VAL A 112 24.22 -6.77 -0.11
C VAL A 112 25.70 -6.52 0.20
N ASP A 113 26.61 -6.58 -0.77
CA ASP A 113 28.03 -6.45 -0.45
C ASP A 113 28.88 -5.79 -1.55
N CYS A 114 29.27 -4.53 -1.31
CA CYS A 114 30.46 -3.94 -1.94
C CYS A 114 31.73 -4.23 -1.12
N CYS A 115 31.65 -4.99 -0.01
CA CYS A 115 32.73 -5.09 0.98
C CYS A 115 33.19 -6.52 1.30
N CYS A 116 32.41 -7.56 1.04
CA CYS A 116 32.79 -8.95 1.31
C CYS A 116 32.28 -9.90 0.21
N GLU A 117 33.12 -10.82 -0.22
CA GLU A 117 32.74 -11.96 -1.07
C GLU A 117 32.00 -13.00 -0.21
N THR A 118 30.80 -12.66 0.27
CA THR A 118 29.98 -13.65 0.98
C THR A 118 29.33 -14.55 -0.05
N GLY A 119 30.02 -15.65 -0.38
CA GLY A 119 29.54 -16.70 -1.26
C GLY A 119 28.27 -17.35 -0.69
N GLY A 120 27.15 -17.13 -1.37
CA GLY A 120 25.84 -17.69 -1.03
C GLY A 120 24.76 -16.64 -1.25
N GLY A 121 24.04 -16.73 -2.35
CA GLY A 121 22.90 -15.84 -2.60
C GLY A 121 21.88 -16.01 -1.47
N VAL A 122 21.48 -14.90 -0.83
CA VAL A 122 20.41 -14.91 0.17
C VAL A 122 19.10 -14.77 -0.58
N GLY A 123 18.25 -15.79 -0.49
CA GLY A 123 16.95 -15.82 -1.13
C GLY A 123 15.85 -16.21 -0.16
N ILE A 124 14.62 -15.90 -0.53
CA ILE A 124 13.42 -16.41 0.13
C ILE A 124 13.16 -17.80 -0.43
N GLU A 125 13.32 -18.81 0.41
CA GLU A 125 13.10 -20.22 0.06
C GLU A 125 11.60 -20.56 0.08
N GLU A 126 10.89 -20.14 1.13
CA GLU A 126 9.50 -20.49 1.34
C GLU A 126 8.67 -19.27 1.81
N VAL A 127 7.38 -19.29 1.46
CA VAL A 127 6.38 -18.31 1.86
C VAL A 127 5.17 -19.05 2.38
N TYR A 128 4.69 -18.64 3.55
CA TYR A 128 3.52 -19.23 4.17
C TYR A 128 2.40 -18.18 4.27
N SER A 129 1.17 -18.62 3.99
CA SER A 129 -0.02 -17.85 4.37
C SER A 129 -0.37 -18.21 5.80
N ILE A 130 -0.55 -17.19 6.64
CA ILE A 130 -0.97 -17.35 8.03
C ILE A 130 -2.26 -16.57 8.24
N GLU A 131 -3.16 -17.13 9.03
CA GLU A 131 -4.37 -16.49 9.52
C GLU A 131 -4.22 -16.17 11.02
N GLU A 132 -5.11 -15.34 11.56
CA GLU A 132 -5.09 -14.98 12.98
C GLU A 132 -5.11 -16.20 13.90
N ARG A 133 -5.87 -17.24 13.53
CA ARG A 133 -5.94 -18.52 14.24
C ARG A 133 -4.61 -19.27 14.31
N ASP A 134 -3.75 -19.12 13.30
CA ASP A 134 -2.45 -19.80 13.24
C ASP A 134 -1.44 -19.16 14.21
N VAL A 135 -1.70 -17.91 14.62
CA VAL A 135 -0.82 -17.13 15.50
C VAL A 135 -1.33 -17.12 16.94
N LEU A 136 -2.63 -16.92 17.14
CA LEU A 136 -3.23 -16.76 18.47
C LEU A 136 -3.75 -18.07 19.08
N GLY A 137 -3.88 -19.13 18.27
CA GLY A 137 -4.56 -20.37 18.67
C GLY A 137 -6.07 -20.19 18.79
N ASP A 138 -6.82 -21.29 18.93
CA ASP A 138 -8.25 -21.22 19.20
C ASP A 138 -8.44 -20.65 20.61
N ALA A 139 -8.86 -19.38 20.71
CA ALA A 139 -9.23 -18.73 21.97
C ALA A 139 -10.58 -19.23 22.51
N ARG A 140 -10.79 -20.56 22.52
CA ARG A 140 -11.96 -21.25 23.05
C ARG A 140 -11.53 -22.53 23.77
N GLU A 141 -11.07 -22.37 25.00
CA GLU A 141 -11.22 -23.40 26.04
C GLU A 141 -11.81 -22.75 27.29
#